data_AF-A0A9P7G6K4-F1
#
_entry.id   AF-A0A9P7G6K4-F1
#
_cell.length_a   1.000
_cell.length_b   1.000
_cell.length_c   1.000
_cell.angle_alpha   90.00
_cell.angle_beta   90.00
_cell.angle_gamma   90.00
#
_symmetry.space_group_name_H-M   'P 1'
#
loop_
_entity.id
_entity.type
_entity.pdbx_description
1 polymer ?
#
loop_
_entity_poly.entity_id
_entity_poly.type
_entity_poly.pdbx_seq_one_letter_code
_entity_poly.pdbx_strand_id
1 'polypeptide(L)'
;MIQREIAGHIALQGLDLTYEVLGHVARSDGEIIGLMTESELAGRPVQYRDRAKVYEALARVERRGLVFCGAQNYSNIHILDSGKVRLTNLASIWCFPNPTTREEQGARHHWDVMESVFVALRARARKGVWHTLPRWSPCGRRICNEGIALLPTCSPMRDLSVGHILQDACVVERIRRRKEALDIVRRLVGSGDRKQQGASTAKVTANKVSLLVI
;
A
#
# COMPACT_ATOMS: atom_id res chain seq x y z
N MET A 1 -11.55 -12.39 -11.01
CA MET A 1 -11.09 -11.46 -9.94
C MET A 1 -9.87 -12.04 -9.23
N ILE A 2 -9.96 -13.26 -8.68
CA ILE A 2 -8.89 -13.94 -7.95
C ILE A 2 -7.54 -14.04 -8.68
N GLN A 3 -7.55 -14.31 -9.99
CA GLN A 3 -6.33 -14.36 -10.81
C GLN A 3 -5.52 -13.05 -10.75
N ARG A 4 -6.20 -11.91 -10.64
CA ARG A 4 -5.52 -10.60 -10.47
C ARG A 4 -4.94 -10.44 -9.07
N GLU A 5 -5.59 -10.96 -8.04
CA GLU A 5 -5.04 -10.93 -6.67
C GLU A 5 -3.79 -11.80 -6.58
N ILE A 6 -3.82 -13.00 -7.17
CA ILE A 6 -2.66 -13.90 -7.27
C ILE A 6 -1.51 -13.19 -8.00
N ALA A 7 -1.78 -12.60 -9.17
CA ALA A 7 -0.77 -11.85 -9.92
C ALA A 7 -0.21 -10.65 -9.13
N GLY A 8 -1.07 -9.92 -8.43
CA GLY A 8 -0.68 -8.81 -7.57
C GLY A 8 0.18 -9.26 -6.38
N HIS A 9 -0.15 -10.39 -5.75
CA HIS A 9 0.65 -10.99 -4.69
C HIS A 9 2.04 -11.37 -5.20
N ILE A 10 2.11 -12.09 -6.32
CA ILE A 10 3.38 -12.48 -6.96
C ILE A 10 4.22 -11.24 -7.30
N ALA A 11 3.60 -10.20 -7.87
CA ALA A 11 4.31 -8.97 -8.23
C ALA A 11 4.96 -8.27 -7.01
N LEU A 12 4.33 -8.37 -5.84
CA LEU A 12 4.80 -7.76 -4.59
C LEU A 12 5.73 -8.65 -3.75
N GLN A 13 5.98 -9.90 -4.16
CA GLN A 13 6.89 -10.79 -3.43
C GLN A 13 8.27 -10.16 -3.23
N GLY A 14 8.80 -10.30 -2.01
CA GLY A 14 10.07 -9.71 -1.58
C GLY A 14 9.99 -8.25 -1.10
N LEU A 15 8.84 -7.56 -1.24
CA LEU A 15 8.67 -6.22 -0.68
C LEU A 15 8.15 -6.21 0.77
N ASP A 16 7.77 -7.35 1.35
CA ASP A 16 7.18 -7.40 2.70
C ASP A 16 6.04 -6.37 2.86
N LEU A 17 5.13 -6.34 1.88
CA LEU A 17 3.95 -5.45 1.82
C LEU A 17 2.63 -6.22 1.79
N THR A 18 2.67 -7.55 1.72
CA THR A 18 1.50 -8.43 1.67
C THR A 18 1.43 -9.25 2.93
N TYR A 19 0.22 -9.73 3.26
CA TYR A 19 0.09 -10.83 4.21
C TYR A 19 0.69 -12.11 3.57
N GLU A 20 1.19 -13.01 4.41
CA GLU A 20 1.63 -14.32 3.94
C GLU A 20 0.42 -15.10 3.43
N VAL A 21 0.57 -15.69 2.23
CA VAL A 21 -0.44 -16.56 1.65
C VAL A 21 -0.16 -17.98 2.16
N LEU A 22 -1.11 -18.51 2.92
CA LEU A 22 -1.05 -19.84 3.51
C LEU A 22 -1.52 -20.92 2.53
N GLY A 23 -2.32 -20.55 1.52
CA GLY A 23 -2.77 -21.47 0.49
C GLY A 23 -3.82 -20.87 -0.46
N HIS A 24 -4.20 -21.65 -1.45
CA HIS A 24 -5.32 -21.36 -2.34
C HIS A 24 -6.58 -22.06 -1.83
N VAL A 25 -7.72 -21.38 -1.91
CA VAL A 25 -9.03 -21.97 -1.70
C VAL A 25 -9.54 -22.41 -3.06
N ALA A 26 -9.76 -23.71 -3.25
CA ALA A 26 -10.23 -24.28 -4.50
C ALA A 26 -11.55 -25.04 -4.33
N ARG A 27 -12.36 -25.07 -5.37
CA ARG A 27 -13.54 -25.94 -5.49
C ARG A 27 -13.13 -27.39 -5.76
N SER A 28 -14.10 -28.30 -5.69
CA SER A 28 -13.89 -29.73 -5.98
C SER A 28 -13.43 -30.02 -7.41
N ASP A 29 -13.69 -29.12 -8.35
CA ASP A 29 -13.25 -29.19 -9.75
C ASP A 29 -11.84 -28.61 -9.97
N GLY A 30 -11.18 -28.12 -8.91
CA GLY A 30 -9.85 -27.52 -8.97
C GLY A 30 -9.84 -26.01 -9.30
N GLU A 31 -11.00 -25.38 -9.51
CA GLU A 31 -11.03 -23.93 -9.73
C GLU A 31 -10.65 -23.17 -8.44
N ILE A 32 -9.61 -22.33 -8.53
CA ILE A 32 -9.21 -21.46 -7.43
C ILE A 32 -10.22 -20.32 -7.29
N ILE A 33 -10.86 -20.21 -6.13
CA ILE A 33 -11.88 -19.20 -5.81
C ILE A 33 -11.42 -18.18 -4.77
N GLY A 34 -10.29 -18.41 -4.10
CA GLY A 34 -9.82 -17.54 -3.04
C GLY A 34 -8.36 -17.75 -2.66
N LEU A 35 -7.82 -16.80 -1.91
CA LEU A 35 -6.54 -16.88 -1.23
C LEU A 35 -6.79 -16.96 0.27
N MET A 36 -6.12 -17.89 0.93
CA MET A 36 -6.07 -17.94 2.39
C MET A 36 -4.81 -17.20 2.83
N THR A 37 -4.96 -16.13 3.60
CA THR A 37 -3.84 -15.36 4.13
C THR A 37 -3.80 -15.47 5.65
N GLU A 38 -2.65 -15.11 6.24
CA GLU A 38 -2.58 -14.83 7.67
C GLU A 38 -3.69 -13.87 8.12
N SER A 39 -4.16 -14.07 9.35
CA SER A 39 -5.24 -13.27 9.90
C SER A 39 -4.79 -11.82 10.11
N GLU A 40 -5.63 -10.88 9.67
CA GLU A 40 -5.41 -9.44 9.81
C GLU A 40 -5.53 -8.90 11.24
N LEU A 41 -5.75 -9.78 12.24
CA LEU A 41 -6.01 -9.42 13.63
C LEU A 41 -4.93 -8.54 14.29
N ALA A 42 -3.71 -8.49 13.72
CA ALA A 42 -2.61 -7.67 14.22
C ALA A 42 -2.51 -6.27 13.55
N GLY A 43 -3.48 -5.88 12.73
CA GLY A 43 -3.48 -4.64 11.98
C GLY A 43 -4.46 -3.59 12.50
N ARG A 44 -4.12 -2.31 12.28
CA ARG A 44 -5.06 -1.19 12.38
C ARG A 44 -5.12 -0.41 11.07
N PRO A 45 -6.21 0.32 10.80
CA PRO A 45 -6.26 1.25 9.69
C PRO A 45 -5.19 2.34 9.79
N VAL A 46 -4.82 2.90 8.65
CA VAL A 46 -3.91 4.04 8.54
C VAL A 46 -4.42 5.25 9.32
N GLN A 47 -3.51 5.90 10.05
CA GLN A 47 -3.73 7.16 10.74
C GLN A 47 -2.78 8.22 10.16
N TYR A 48 -3.04 9.50 10.46
CA TYR A 48 -2.21 10.60 9.96
C TYR A 48 -0.72 10.46 10.31
N ARG A 49 -0.42 9.94 11.51
CA ARG A 49 0.97 9.70 11.97
C ARG A 49 1.73 8.66 11.13
N ASP A 50 1.04 7.83 10.36
CA ASP A 50 1.67 6.78 9.54
C ASP A 50 2.09 7.27 8.16
N ARG A 51 1.89 8.57 7.86
CA ARG A 51 2.14 9.19 6.55
C ARG A 51 3.49 8.81 5.95
N ALA A 52 4.57 8.92 6.72
CA ALA A 52 5.91 8.59 6.26
C ALA A 52 6.03 7.12 5.83
N LYS A 53 5.52 6.19 6.65
CA LYS A 53 5.59 4.74 6.39
C LYS A 53 4.80 4.35 5.14
N VAL A 54 3.61 4.93 4.96
CA VAL A 54 2.78 4.64 3.79
C VAL A 54 3.43 5.14 2.51
N TYR A 55 3.97 6.37 2.51
CA TYR A 55 4.68 6.89 1.33
C TYR A 55 5.94 6.09 1.02
N GLU A 56 6.68 5.65 2.04
CA GLU A 56 7.83 4.77 1.84
C GLU A 56 7.41 3.43 1.21
N ALA A 57 6.33 2.82 1.70
CA ALA A 57 5.78 1.59 1.12
C ALA A 57 5.38 1.77 -0.35
N LEU A 58 4.65 2.85 -0.69
CA LEU A 58 4.26 3.14 -2.08
C LEU A 58 5.47 3.45 -2.97
N ALA A 59 6.48 4.15 -2.45
CA ALA A 59 7.74 4.35 -3.19
C ALA A 59 8.45 3.03 -3.50
N ARG A 60 8.39 2.03 -2.60
CA ARG A 60 8.93 0.69 -2.85
C ARG A 60 8.18 -0.03 -3.96
N VAL A 61 6.85 0.10 -4.01
CA VAL A 61 6.00 -0.42 -5.10
C VAL A 61 6.39 0.24 -6.43
N GLU A 62 6.50 1.56 -6.47
CA GLU A 62 6.86 2.31 -7.68
C GLU A 62 8.26 1.96 -8.20
N ARG A 63 9.25 1.83 -7.30
CA ARG A 63 10.62 1.41 -7.65
C ARG A 63 10.67 0.02 -8.29
N ARG A 64 9.70 -0.86 -8.01
CA ARG A 64 9.59 -2.19 -8.62
C ARG A 64 8.87 -2.17 -9.98
N GLY A 65 8.48 -0.99 -10.47
CA GLY A 65 7.76 -0.87 -11.74
C GLY A 65 6.24 -1.03 -11.61
N LEU A 66 5.72 -0.97 -10.39
CA LEU A 66 4.33 -1.26 -10.08
C LEU A 66 3.61 0.01 -9.60
N VAL A 67 2.29 0.03 -9.77
CA VAL A 67 1.40 1.03 -9.18
C VAL A 67 0.28 0.31 -8.45
N PHE A 68 -0.09 0.85 -7.30
CA PHE A 68 -1.15 0.34 -6.43
C PHE A 68 -2.35 1.28 -6.54
N CYS A 69 -3.29 0.94 -7.40
CA CYS A 69 -4.45 1.77 -7.70
C CYS A 69 -5.53 1.71 -6.61
N GLY A 70 -5.39 0.83 -5.62
CA GLY A 70 -6.31 0.65 -4.50
C GLY A 70 -6.16 1.67 -3.37
N ALA A 71 -5.18 2.58 -3.43
CA ALA A 71 -4.87 3.53 -2.35
C ALA A 71 -6.00 4.53 -2.04
N GLN A 72 -6.92 4.74 -3.00
CA GLN A 72 -8.09 5.60 -2.83
C GLN A 72 -9.00 5.18 -1.68
N ASN A 73 -9.08 3.87 -1.42
CA ASN A 73 -9.71 3.36 -0.23
C ASN A 73 -8.62 3.05 0.81
N TYR A 74 -8.44 3.95 1.78
CA TYR A 74 -7.42 3.82 2.81
C TYR A 74 -7.63 2.60 3.73
N SER A 75 -8.79 1.93 3.69
CA SER A 75 -8.99 0.64 4.34
C SER A 75 -8.21 -0.49 3.65
N ASN A 76 -7.66 -0.26 2.45
CA ASN A 76 -6.82 -1.24 1.78
C ASN A 76 -5.36 -1.21 2.26
N ILE A 77 -5.04 -0.32 3.21
CA ILE A 77 -3.70 -0.14 3.77
C ILE A 77 -3.80 -0.31 5.27
N HIS A 78 -3.13 -1.33 5.79
CA HIS A 78 -3.07 -1.64 7.21
C HIS A 78 -1.68 -1.36 7.77
N ILE A 79 -1.64 -0.94 9.03
CA ILE A 79 -0.44 -0.79 9.82
C ILE A 79 -0.47 -1.88 10.89
N LEU A 80 0.48 -2.80 10.84
CA LEU A 80 0.61 -3.84 11.87
C LEU A 80 1.16 -3.25 13.18
N ASP A 81 0.97 -3.95 14.29
CA ASP A 81 1.55 -3.57 15.59
C ASP A 81 3.09 -3.48 15.53
N SER A 82 3.72 -4.28 14.67
CA SER A 82 5.17 -4.19 14.35
C SER A 82 5.57 -2.90 13.62
N GLY A 83 4.59 -2.10 13.18
CA GLY A 83 4.77 -0.89 12.41
C GLY A 83 4.96 -1.11 10.91
N LYS A 84 4.87 -2.35 10.43
CA LYS A 84 4.91 -2.70 8.99
C LYS A 84 3.62 -2.30 8.28
N VAL A 85 3.74 -1.99 6.99
CA VAL A 85 2.60 -1.68 6.11
C VAL A 85 2.15 -2.96 5.38
N ARG A 86 0.82 -3.15 5.28
CA ARG A 86 0.20 -4.24 4.52
C ARG A 86 -0.83 -3.68 3.54
N LEU A 87 -0.84 -4.23 2.33
CA LEU A 87 -1.81 -3.94 1.27
C LEU A 87 -2.75 -5.14 1.12
N THR A 88 -4.07 -4.92 1.07
CA THR A 88 -5.07 -6.01 1.04
C THR A 88 -5.70 -6.22 -0.33
N ASN A 89 -6.04 -5.14 -1.05
CA ASN A 89 -6.66 -5.23 -2.38
C ASN A 89 -5.62 -5.44 -3.50
N LEU A 90 -5.00 -6.62 -3.56
CA LEU A 90 -3.88 -6.90 -4.45
C LEU A 90 -4.25 -6.94 -5.94
N ALA A 91 -5.54 -7.15 -6.28
CA ALA A 91 -6.04 -7.04 -7.65
C ALA A 91 -5.83 -5.65 -8.27
N SER A 92 -5.63 -4.63 -7.43
CA SER A 92 -5.35 -3.26 -7.83
C SER A 92 -3.87 -2.95 -8.06
N ILE A 93 -3.00 -3.95 -8.04
CA ILE A 93 -1.61 -3.83 -8.49
C ILE A 93 -1.55 -3.90 -10.01
N TRP A 94 -0.91 -2.91 -10.62
CA TRP A 94 -0.71 -2.80 -12.06
C TRP A 94 0.77 -2.63 -12.36
N CYS A 95 1.22 -3.31 -13.42
CA CYS A 95 2.56 -3.11 -13.97
C CYS A 95 2.47 -2.13 -15.14
N PHE A 96 3.32 -1.11 -15.11
CA PHE A 96 3.44 -0.13 -16.20
C PHE A 96 4.86 -0.21 -16.75
N PRO A 97 5.08 -0.90 -17.89
CA PRO A 97 6.41 -1.09 -18.45
C PRO A 97 7.08 0.22 -18.85
N ASN A 98 6.29 1.18 -19.36
CA ASN A 98 6.77 2.51 -19.71
C ASN A 98 7.02 3.35 -18.43
N PRO A 99 8.26 3.82 -18.20
CA PRO A 99 8.58 4.62 -17.02
C PRO A 99 7.77 5.92 -16.91
N THR A 100 7.52 6.60 -18.03
CA THR A 100 6.75 7.86 -18.05
C THR A 100 5.31 7.61 -17.63
N THR A 101 4.65 6.62 -18.23
CA THR A 101 3.29 6.23 -17.84
C THR A 101 3.25 5.76 -16.39
N ARG A 102 4.26 5.03 -15.93
CA ARG A 102 4.35 4.61 -14.52
C ARG A 102 4.44 5.80 -13.57
N GLU A 103 5.26 6.80 -13.87
CA GLU A 103 5.39 8.02 -13.08
C GLU A 103 4.08 8.81 -13.02
N GLU A 104 3.38 8.94 -14.16
CA GLU A 104 2.07 9.58 -14.24
C GLU A 104 1.00 8.83 -13.42
N GLN A 105 0.96 7.50 -13.54
CA GLN A 105 0.02 6.67 -12.80
C GLN A 105 0.36 6.64 -11.31
N GLY A 106 1.65 6.64 -10.95
CA GLY A 106 2.13 6.84 -9.59
C GLY A 106 1.67 8.18 -9.02
N ALA A 107 1.87 9.29 -9.75
CA ALA A 107 1.39 10.63 -9.40
C ALA A 107 -0.09 10.60 -9.03
N ARG A 108 -0.90 10.06 -9.94
CA ARG A 108 -2.35 10.00 -9.79
C ARG A 108 -2.81 9.08 -8.66
N HIS A 109 -2.30 7.84 -8.61
CA HIS A 109 -2.85 6.81 -7.74
C HIS A 109 -2.16 6.68 -6.37
N HIS A 110 -0.89 7.08 -6.26
CA HIS A 110 -0.19 7.09 -4.98
C HIS A 110 -0.21 8.48 -4.38
N TRP A 111 0.31 9.46 -5.10
CA TRP A 111 0.77 10.70 -4.46
C TRP A 111 -0.37 11.68 -4.22
N ASP A 112 -1.17 11.99 -5.23
CA ASP A 112 -2.30 12.92 -5.13
C ASP A 112 -3.43 12.34 -4.25
N VAL A 113 -3.71 11.05 -4.41
CA VAL A 113 -4.70 10.33 -3.61
C VAL A 113 -4.29 10.31 -2.14
N MET A 114 -3.06 9.92 -1.81
CA MET A 114 -2.65 9.83 -0.42
C MET A 114 -2.53 11.20 0.24
N GLU A 115 -2.15 12.24 -0.49
CA GLU A 115 -2.16 13.61 0.07
C GLU A 115 -3.57 14.01 0.47
N SER A 116 -4.56 13.74 -0.38
CA SER A 116 -5.98 13.98 -0.09
C SER A 116 -6.47 13.17 1.13
N VAL A 117 -6.10 11.88 1.20
CA VAL A 117 -6.41 11.00 2.34
C VAL A 117 -5.79 11.54 3.62
N PHE A 118 -4.52 11.95 3.61
CA PHE A 118 -3.84 12.44 4.81
C PHE A 118 -4.33 13.82 5.26
N VAL A 119 -4.75 14.70 4.34
CA VAL A 119 -5.46 15.94 4.69
C VAL A 119 -6.74 15.62 5.45
N ALA A 120 -7.54 14.66 4.96
CA ALA A 120 -8.77 14.23 5.62
C ALA A 120 -8.50 13.58 7.00
N LEU A 121 -7.50 12.71 7.10
CA LEU A 121 -7.11 12.09 8.38
C LEU A 121 -6.60 13.12 9.39
N ARG A 122 -5.84 14.13 8.95
CA ARG A 122 -5.39 15.24 9.80
C ARG A 122 -6.56 16.05 10.35
N ALA A 123 -7.54 16.35 9.50
CA ALA A 123 -8.74 17.09 9.89
C ALA A 123 -9.57 16.32 10.94
N ARG A 124 -9.70 15.00 10.78
CA ARG A 124 -10.38 14.12 11.76
C ARG A 124 -9.63 14.07 13.09
N ALA A 125 -8.31 13.90 13.07
CA ALA A 125 -7.48 13.87 14.27
C ALA A 125 -7.61 15.15 15.12
N ARG A 126 -7.70 16.32 14.47
CA ARG A 126 -7.89 17.61 15.17
C ARG A 126 -9.25 17.73 15.86
N LYS A 127 -10.28 17.06 15.36
CA LYS A 127 -11.63 17.06 15.95
C LYS A 127 -11.76 16.09 17.13
N GLY A 128 -10.69 15.39 17.51
CA GLY A 128 -10.75 14.31 18.50
C GLY A 128 -11.57 13.11 18.04
N VAL A 129 -11.98 13.08 16.76
CA VAL A 129 -12.72 11.96 16.17
C VAL A 129 -11.71 10.91 15.75
N TRP A 130 -11.29 10.13 16.73
CA TRP A 130 -10.56 8.90 16.47
C TRP A 130 -11.58 7.85 16.05
N HIS A 131 -11.37 7.20 14.91
CA HIS A 131 -12.02 5.93 14.65
C HIS A 131 -11.47 4.93 15.67
N THR A 132 -12.06 4.89 16.86
CA THR A 132 -12.15 3.65 17.63
C THR A 132 -13.12 2.77 16.85
N LEU A 133 -12.70 2.29 15.68
CA LEU A 133 -13.24 1.02 15.23
C LEU A 133 -12.97 0.06 16.39
N PRO A 134 -13.99 -0.71 16.83
CA PRO A 134 -13.77 -1.68 17.89
C PRO A 134 -12.52 -2.46 17.49
N ARG A 135 -11.49 -2.42 18.35
CA ARG A 135 -10.36 -3.34 18.25
C ARG A 135 -11.03 -4.68 18.02
N TRP A 136 -10.82 -5.30 16.86
CA TRP A 136 -11.42 -6.58 16.51
C TRP A 136 -11.04 -7.50 17.66
N SER A 137 -11.96 -7.64 18.60
CA SER A 137 -11.72 -8.38 19.81
C SER A 137 -11.79 -9.81 19.32
N PRO A 138 -10.79 -10.65 19.59
CA PRO A 138 -10.88 -12.06 19.21
C PRO A 138 -12.19 -12.55 19.79
N CYS A 139 -13.15 -12.87 18.92
CA CYS A 139 -14.47 -13.33 19.29
C CYS A 139 -14.32 -14.72 19.90
N GLY A 140 -13.93 -14.77 21.18
CA GLY A 140 -14.04 -15.92 22.06
C GLY A 140 -15.39 -15.98 22.77
N ARG A 141 -16.39 -15.20 22.34
CA ARG A 141 -17.78 -15.34 22.80
C ARG A 141 -18.73 -15.30 21.62
N ARG A 142 -19.52 -16.36 21.52
CA ARG A 142 -20.69 -16.51 20.66
C ARG A 142 -21.49 -15.21 20.68
N ILE A 143 -21.58 -14.54 19.54
CA ILE A 143 -22.75 -13.73 19.26
C ILE A 143 -23.72 -14.73 18.63
N CYS A 144 -24.66 -15.17 19.47
CA CYS A 144 -25.82 -15.90 19.02
C CYS A 144 -26.58 -15.04 18.00
N ASN A 145 -27.07 -15.69 16.94
CA ASN A 145 -28.20 -15.19 16.17
C ASN A 145 -29.31 -14.81 17.15
N GLU A 146 -29.71 -13.54 17.15
CA GLU A 146 -31.08 -13.03 17.37
C GLU A 146 -30.99 -11.52 17.63
N GLY A 147 -31.80 -10.73 16.91
CA GLY A 147 -32.08 -9.34 17.30
C GLY A 147 -31.82 -8.30 16.21
N ILE A 148 -32.81 -8.16 15.34
CA ILE A 148 -33.07 -7.00 14.49
C ILE A 148 -32.93 -5.69 15.27
N ALA A 149 -32.19 -4.72 14.74
CA ALA A 149 -32.42 -3.30 14.99
C ALA A 149 -32.15 -2.50 13.70
N LEU A 150 -33.23 -1.91 13.22
CA LEU A 150 -33.37 -1.13 12.00
C LEU A 150 -32.49 0.13 12.02
N LEU A 151 -31.76 0.40 10.94
CA LEU A 151 -31.20 1.72 10.65
C LEU A 151 -32.21 2.55 9.86
N PRO A 152 -32.36 3.86 10.13
CA PRO A 152 -33.24 4.72 9.36
C PRO A 152 -32.64 5.10 8.00
N THR A 153 -33.56 5.32 7.08
CA THR A 153 -33.44 5.53 5.63
C THR A 153 -32.50 6.66 5.19
N CYS A 154 -31.72 6.38 4.14
CA CYS A 154 -30.97 7.34 3.34
C CYS A 154 -31.89 8.42 2.73
N SER A 155 -31.48 9.70 2.82
CA SER A 155 -31.96 10.78 1.97
C SER A 155 -30.99 11.03 0.80
N PRO A 156 -31.45 11.53 -0.36
CA PRO A 156 -30.68 11.55 -1.60
C PRO A 156 -29.70 12.73 -1.67
N MET A 157 -28.53 12.44 -2.25
CA MET A 157 -27.45 13.39 -2.51
C MET A 157 -27.77 14.18 -3.80
N ARG A 158 -27.74 15.51 -3.74
CA ARG A 158 -27.96 16.42 -4.88
C ARG A 158 -26.69 16.57 -5.73
N ASP A 159 -26.93 16.78 -7.02
CA ASP A 159 -26.01 17.19 -8.07
C ASP A 159 -25.11 18.37 -7.71
N LEU A 160 -23.84 18.29 -8.16
CA LEU A 160 -23.04 19.46 -8.53
C LEU A 160 -22.11 19.07 -9.69
N SER A 161 -22.33 19.73 -10.82
CA SER A 161 -21.53 19.69 -12.03
C SER A 161 -20.56 20.87 -12.11
N VAL A 162 -19.59 20.71 -13.02
CA VAL A 162 -18.72 21.72 -13.66
C VAL A 162 -17.42 22.10 -12.94
N GLY A 163 -16.30 21.82 -13.63
CA GLY A 163 -14.97 22.36 -13.31
C GLY A 163 -13.80 21.65 -14.01
N HIS A 164 -13.92 21.31 -15.30
CA HIS A 164 -12.77 20.90 -16.12
C HIS A 164 -12.16 22.13 -16.82
N ILE A 165 -10.84 22.10 -17.08
CA ILE A 165 -10.01 23.06 -17.86
C ILE A 165 -8.99 23.91 -17.03
N LEU A 166 -8.54 23.49 -15.84
CA LEU A 166 -7.36 24.10 -15.17
C LEU A 166 -6.37 23.10 -14.53
N GLN A 167 -6.37 21.83 -14.94
CA GLN A 167 -5.55 20.80 -14.29
C GLN A 167 -4.12 20.67 -14.84
N ASP A 168 -3.84 21.05 -16.09
CA ASP A 168 -2.58 20.66 -16.72
C ASP A 168 -1.37 21.52 -16.28
N ALA A 169 -1.55 22.82 -16.03
CA ALA A 169 -0.45 23.67 -15.55
C ALA A 169 -0.06 23.40 -14.09
N CYS A 170 -1.02 22.96 -13.26
CA CYS A 170 -0.77 22.67 -11.84
C CYS A 170 0.02 21.36 -11.67
N VAL A 171 -0.20 20.37 -12.53
CA VAL A 171 0.49 19.08 -12.50
C VAL A 171 1.97 19.25 -12.84
N VAL A 172 2.30 20.02 -13.88
CA VAL A 172 3.70 20.25 -14.29
C VAL A 172 4.51 20.95 -13.19
N GLU A 173 3.94 21.97 -12.55
CA GLU A 173 4.63 22.71 -11.48
C GLU A 173 4.78 21.88 -10.19
N ARG A 174 3.85 20.95 -9.92
CA ARG A 174 4.00 19.97 -8.82
C ARG A 174 5.10 18.95 -9.09
N ILE A 175 5.20 18.45 -10.33
CA ILE A 175 6.28 17.52 -10.73
C ILE A 175 7.65 18.22 -10.63
N ARG A 176 7.75 19.49 -11.02
CA ARG A 176 8.98 20.29 -10.94
C ARG A 176 9.45 20.46 -9.49
N ARG A 177 8.57 20.92 -8.59
CA ARG A 177 8.89 21.09 -7.15
C ARG A 177 9.24 19.77 -6.46
N ARG A 178 8.70 18.66 -6.96
CA ARG A 178 9.00 17.32 -6.45
C ARG A 178 10.37 16.81 -6.88
N LYS A 179 10.80 17.08 -8.11
CA LYS A 179 12.19 16.79 -8.54
C LYS A 179 13.20 17.58 -7.71
N GLU A 180 12.93 18.85 -7.45
CA GLU A 180 13.76 19.69 -6.57
C GLU A 180 13.86 19.12 -5.14
N ALA A 181 12.74 18.68 -4.56
CA ALA A 181 12.75 18.08 -3.22
C ALA A 181 13.53 16.76 -3.15
N LEU A 182 13.42 15.90 -4.18
CA LEU A 182 14.16 14.65 -4.25
C LEU A 182 15.67 14.87 -4.48
N ASP A 183 16.05 15.88 -5.27
CA ASP A 183 17.45 16.26 -5.46
C ASP A 183 18.09 16.82 -4.19
N ILE A 184 17.34 17.57 -3.38
CA ILE A 184 17.80 18.02 -2.06
C ILE A 184 18.08 16.81 -1.15
N VAL A 185 17.15 15.86 -1.06
CA VAL A 185 17.35 14.63 -0.26
C VAL A 185 18.55 13.83 -0.79
N ARG A 186 18.73 13.72 -2.10
CA ARG A 186 19.85 13.00 -2.71
C ARG A 186 21.20 13.67 -2.43
N ARG A 187 21.26 14.99 -2.39
CA ARG A 187 22.47 15.75 -1.99
C ARG A 187 22.79 15.58 -0.50
N LEU A 188 21.77 15.59 0.36
CA LEU A 188 21.95 15.40 1.79
C LEU A 188 22.43 13.98 2.13
N VAL A 189 21.93 12.97 1.42
CA VAL A 189 22.32 11.56 1.64
C VAL A 189 23.64 11.21 0.93
N GLY A 190 23.92 11.78 -0.24
CA GLY A 190 25.13 11.50 -1.02
C GLY A 190 26.42 12.15 -0.51
N SER A 191 26.35 12.97 0.55
CA SER A 191 27.50 13.67 1.12
C SER A 191 28.23 12.89 2.23
N GLY A 192 27.74 11.70 2.61
CA GLY A 192 28.24 10.93 3.76
C GLY A 192 29.42 9.98 3.50
N ASP A 193 29.60 9.45 2.29
CA ASP A 193 30.47 8.29 2.06
C ASP A 193 31.74 8.62 1.27
N ARG A 194 32.56 9.53 1.78
CA ARG A 194 33.92 9.71 1.24
C ARG A 194 34.96 9.91 2.33
N LYS A 195 35.17 8.88 3.16
CA LYS A 195 36.45 8.60 3.86
C LYS A 195 36.40 7.21 4.49
N GLN A 196 37.07 6.26 3.82
CA GLN A 196 37.90 5.17 4.36
C GLN A 196 37.91 3.99 3.38
N GLN A 197 38.75 4.08 2.35
CA GLN A 197 39.30 2.90 1.67
C GLN A 197 40.63 2.59 2.35
N GLY A 198 40.64 1.55 3.18
CA GLY A 198 41.82 0.87 3.70
C GLY A 198 41.68 -0.60 3.39
N ALA A 199 42.66 -1.14 2.67
CA ALA A 199 42.65 -2.44 2.02
C ALA A 199 42.57 -3.63 3.00
N SER A 200 41.89 -4.71 2.59
CA SER A 200 42.28 -6.07 2.96
C SER A 200 41.67 -7.08 1.99
N THR A 201 42.55 -7.77 1.27
CA THR A 201 42.28 -8.89 0.37
C THR A 201 42.18 -10.18 1.17
N ALA A 202 41.05 -10.89 1.08
CA ALA A 202 40.96 -12.29 1.52
C ALA A 202 40.11 -13.10 0.54
N LYS A 203 40.77 -14.10 -0.06
CA LYS A 203 40.18 -15.18 -0.86
C LYS A 203 39.22 -15.99 0.02
N VAL A 204 38.00 -16.24 -0.46
CA VAL A 204 37.18 -17.35 0.03
C VAL A 204 36.61 -18.13 -1.16
N THR A 205 36.89 -19.42 -1.09
CA THR A 205 36.61 -20.51 -2.02
C THR A 205 35.13 -20.77 -2.25
N ALA A 206 34.82 -21.16 -3.49
CA ALA A 206 33.52 -21.61 -3.94
C ALA A 206 33.05 -22.87 -3.20
N ASN A 207 31.79 -22.87 -2.76
CA ASN A 207 31.06 -24.09 -2.45
C ASN A 207 29.79 -24.17 -3.30
N LYS A 208 29.75 -25.22 -4.11
CA LYS A 208 28.63 -25.70 -4.93
C LYS A 208 27.57 -26.27 -3.98
N VAL A 209 26.34 -25.79 -4.04
CA VAL A 209 25.18 -26.47 -3.45
C VAL A 209 24.16 -26.68 -4.54
N SER A 210 23.91 -27.95 -4.84
CA SER A 210 22.87 -28.42 -5.73
C SER A 210 21.52 -28.32 -5.02
N LEU A 211 20.53 -27.67 -5.63
CA LEU A 211 19.15 -27.68 -5.15
C LEU A 211 18.33 -28.65 -6.00
N LEU A 212 17.75 -29.65 -5.32
CA LEU A 212 16.80 -30.61 -5.86
C LEU A 212 15.41 -29.98 -5.80
N VAL A 213 14.74 -29.85 -6.94
CA VAL A 213 13.32 -29.48 -7.03
C VAL A 213 12.53 -30.78 -7.13
N ILE A 214 11.60 -30.99 -6.20
CA ILE A 214 10.53 -31.99 -6.29
C ILE A 214 9.30 -31.28 -6.84
#